data_AF-A0A524H5K3-F1
#
_entry.id   AF-A0A524H5K3-F1
#
_cell.length_a   1.000
_cell.length_b   1.000
_cell.length_c   1.000
_cell.angle_alpha   90.00
_cell.angle_beta   90.00
_cell.angle_gamma   90.00
#
_symmetry.space_group_name_H-M   'P 1'
#
loop_
_entity.id
_entity.type
_entity.pdbx_description
1 polymer ?
#
loop_
_entity_poly.entity_id
_entity_poly.type
_entity_poly.pdbx_seq_one_letter_code
_entity_poly.pdbx_strand_id
1 'polypeptide(L)' 'MSMDAERWALIQRLFHEALDRRPEERRQFLAGAAGDDQALADEVSRMLEADSAGASPLDGDLAQVAARVF' A
#
# COMPACT_ATOMS: atom_id res chain seq x y z
N MET A 1 -7.99 -12.82 22.76
CA MET A 1 -6.97 -12.02 22.05
C MET A 1 -7.55 -11.66 20.69
N SER A 2 -8.40 -10.64 20.64
CA SER A 2 -8.99 -10.14 19.40
C SER A 2 -8.19 -8.91 19.05
N MET A 3 -7.35 -8.98 18.02
CA MET A 3 -6.82 -7.77 17.39
C MET A 3 -8.05 -6.97 16.97
N ASP A 4 -8.25 -5.80 17.58
CA ASP A 4 -9.46 -4.98 17.51
C ASP A 4 -10.08 -5.01 16.11
N ALA A 5 -11.24 -5.66 15.98
CA ALA A 5 -11.97 -5.71 14.71
C ALA A 5 -12.23 -4.29 14.16
N GLU A 6 -12.33 -3.31 15.06
CA GLU A 6 -12.43 -1.88 14.76
C GLU A 6 -11.17 -1.35 14.08
N ARG A 7 -9.98 -1.71 14.58
CA ARG A 7 -8.69 -1.35 13.97
C ARG A 7 -8.56 -1.97 12.59
N TRP A 8 -8.91 -3.25 12.44
CA TRP A 8 -8.87 -3.92 11.13
C TRP A 8 -9.85 -3.31 10.13
N ALA A 9 -11.06 -2.94 10.56
CA ALA A 9 -12.05 -2.29 9.70
C ALA A 9 -11.62 -0.88 9.25
N LEU A 10 -10.87 -0.17 10.10
CA LEU A 10 -10.29 1.13 9.75
C LEU A 10 -9.17 0.98 8.72
N ILE A 11 -8.24 0.05 8.93
CA ILE A 11 -7.17 -0.29 7.97
C ILE A 11 -7.77 -0.62 6.59
N GLN A 12 -8.79 -1.48 6.54
CA GLN A 12 -9.43 -1.86 5.28
C GLN A 12 -10.10 -0.69 4.55
N ARG A 13 -10.74 0.23 5.29
CA ARG A 13 -11.35 1.43 4.70
C ARG A 13 -10.29 2.37 4.14
N LEU A 14 -9.26 2.68 4.95
CA LEU A 14 -8.15 3.54 4.53
C LEU A 14 -7.43 2.97 3.32
N PHE A 15 -7.22 1.65 3.28
CA PHE A 15 -6.59 0.97 2.16
C PHE A 15 -7.40 1.11 0.87
N HIS A 16 -8.72 0.83 0.90
CA HIS A 16 -9.57 0.99 -0.28
C HIS A 16 -9.68 2.45 -0.76
N GLU A 17 -9.87 3.41 0.16
CA GLU A 17 -9.90 4.83 -0.21
C GLU A 17 -8.55 5.32 -0.76
N ALA A 18 -7.44 4.78 -0.25
CA ALA A 18 -6.11 5.10 -0.76
C ALA A 18 -5.89 4.49 -2.16
N LEU A 19 -6.37 3.27 -2.44
CA LEU A 19 -6.24 2.64 -3.75
C LEU A 19 -6.87 3.46 -4.87
N ASP A 20 -8.02 4.09 -4.61
CA ASP A 20 -8.72 4.96 -5.56
C ASP A 20 -7.98 6.28 -5.84
N ARG A 21 -7.00 6.63 -5.01
CA ARG A 21 -6.21 7.87 -5.10
C ARG A 21 -4.84 7.62 -5.74
N ARG A 22 -4.23 8.69 -6.27
CA ARG A 22 -2.85 8.66 -6.78
C ARG A 22 -1.82 8.48 -5.65
N PRO A 23 -0.66 7.85 -5.90
CA PRO A 23 0.36 7.57 -4.88
C PRO A 23 0.82 8.81 -4.10
N GLU A 24 0.92 9.95 -4.79
CA GLU A 24 1.27 11.26 -4.23
C GLU A 24 0.20 11.79 -3.24
N GLU A 25 -1.08 11.50 -3.48
CA GLU A 25 -2.21 11.94 -2.64
C GLU A 25 -2.47 10.97 -1.47
N ARG A 26 -2.12 9.68 -1.63
CA ARG A 26 -2.28 8.64 -0.60
C ARG A 26 -1.57 9.02 0.71
N ARG A 27 -0.34 9.53 0.63
CA ARG A 27 0.45 9.88 1.83
C ARG A 27 -0.20 11.02 2.62
N GLN A 28 -0.70 12.05 1.94
CA GLN A 28 -1.41 13.16 2.59
C GLN A 28 -2.76 12.71 3.16
N PHE A 29 -3.49 11.88 2.42
CA PHE A 29 -4.76 11.30 2.88
C PHE A 29 -4.57 10.46 4.14
N LEU A 30 -3.59 9.55 4.15
CA LEU A 30 -3.31 8.69 5.30
C LEU A 30 -2.85 9.50 6.52
N ALA A 31 -2.01 10.53 6.33
CA ALA A 31 -1.61 11.41 7.43
C ALA A 31 -2.80 12.15 8.06
N GLY A 32 -3.76 12.61 7.24
CA GLY A 32 -4.98 13.25 7.73
C GLY A 32 -5.97 12.29 8.38
N ALA A 33 -6.11 11.08 7.83
CA ALA A 33 -7.09 10.10 8.28
C ALA A 33 -6.63 9.28 9.50
N ALA A 34 -5.31 9.12 9.69
CA ALA A 34 -4.74 8.44 10.85
C ALA A 34 -4.63 9.35 12.09
N GLY A 35 -4.65 10.67 11.92
CA GLY A 35 -4.58 11.62 13.03
C GLY A 35 -3.32 11.43 13.88
N ASP A 36 -3.49 11.11 15.16
CA ASP A 36 -2.40 10.83 16.11
C ASP A 36 -1.78 9.43 15.93
N ASP A 37 -2.47 8.49 15.27
CA ASP A 37 -2.00 7.11 15.14
C ASP A 37 -1.13 6.96 13.88
N GLN A 38 0.04 7.61 13.87
CA GLN A 38 0.97 7.55 12.74
C GLN A 38 1.42 6.12 12.41
N ALA A 39 1.40 5.20 13.39
CA ALA A 39 1.69 3.79 13.17
C ALA A 39 0.67 3.15 12.20
N LEU A 40 -0.61 3.54 12.30
CA LEU A 40 -1.66 3.10 11.38
C LEU A 40 -1.40 3.57 9.94
N ALA A 41 -1.00 4.84 9.77
CA ALA A 41 -0.69 5.38 8.45
C ALA A 41 0.52 4.68 7.80
N ASP A 42 1.55 4.37 8.59
CA ASP A 42 2.74 3.64 8.13
C ASP A 42 2.38 2.20 7.73
N GLU A 43 1.57 1.51 8.53
CA GLU A 43 1.15 0.14 8.24
C GLU A 43 0.32 0.05 6.95
N VAL A 44 -0.66 0.93 6.76
CA VAL A 44 -1.46 1.01 5.53
C VAL A 44 -0.59 1.39 4.33
N SER A 45 0.36 2.31 4.50
CA SER A 45 1.30 2.70 3.43
C SER A 45 2.14 1.52 2.97
N ARG A 46 2.69 0.72 3.89
CA ARG A 46 3.47 -0.47 3.56
C ARG A 46 2.64 -1.52 2.83
N MET A 47 1.38 -1.71 3.22
CA MET A 47 0.46 -2.60 2.50
C MET A 47 0.23 -2.13 1.06
N LEU A 48 0.03 -0.83 0.84
CA LEU A 48 -0.16 -0.25 -0.49
C LEU A 48 1.10 -0.35 -1.35
N GLU A 49 2.28 -0.15 -0.75
CA GLU A 49 3.56 -0.32 -1.45
C GLU A 49 3.80 -1.78 -1.84
N ALA A 50 3.47 -2.73 -0.97
CA ALA A 50 3.57 -4.16 -1.26
C ALA A 50 2.60 -4.60 -2.36
N ASP A 51 1.36 -4.09 -2.36
CA ASP A 51 0.36 -4.33 -3.41
C ASP A 51 0.80 -3.73 -4.75
N SER A 52 1.30 -2.49 -4.75
CA SER A 52 1.85 -1.85 -5.95
C SER A 52 3.11 -2.54 -6.46
N ALA A 53 3.96 -3.08 -5.59
CA ALA A 53 5.13 -3.86 -5.97
C ALA A 53 4.74 -5.25 -6.52
N GLY A 54 3.63 -5.82 -6.04
CA GLY A 54 3.04 -7.06 -6.55
C GLY A 54 2.36 -6.92 -7.91
N ALA A 55 1.96 -5.69 -8.28
CA ALA A 55 1.37 -5.39 -9.58
C ALA A 55 2.35 -5.45 -10.78
N SER A 56 3.63 -5.78 -10.53
CA SER A 56 4.50 -6.63 -11.37
C SER A 56 5.96 -6.15 -11.36
N PRO A 57 6.90 -6.88 -10.72
CA PRO A 57 8.32 -6.77 -11.05
C PRO A 57 8.64 -7.41 -12.42
N LEU A 58 7.65 -8.04 -13.07
CA LEU A 58 7.79 -8.65 -14.40
C LEU A 58 7.48 -7.67 -15.54
N ASP A 59 6.81 -6.54 -15.28
CA ASP A 59 6.44 -5.57 -16.33
C ASP A 59 7.62 -4.66 -16.70
N GLY A 60 8.49 -4.35 -15.72
CA GLY A 60 9.71 -3.57 -15.94
C GLY A 60 10.95 -4.38 -16.33
N ASP A 61 10.97 -5.70 -16.10
CA ASP A 61 12.20 -6.50 -16.22
C ASP A 61 12.09 -7.71 -17.18
N LEU A 62 10.91 -8.12 -17.67
CA LEU A 62 10.84 -9.21 -18.68
C LEU A 62 11.64 -8.92 -19.95
N ALA A 63 11.88 -7.64 -20.26
CA ALA A 63 12.79 -7.23 -21.33
C ALA A 63 14.29 -7.41 -20.99
N GLN A 64 14.68 -7.35 -19.71
CA GLN A 64 16.07 -7.53 -19.23
C GLN A 64 16.40 -8.98 -18.86
N VAL A 65 15.47 -9.76 -18.27
CA VAL A 65 15.73 -11.17 -17.92
C VAL A 65 15.89 -12.04 -19.18
N ALA A 66 15.30 -11.65 -20.31
CA ALA A 66 15.47 -12.35 -21.59
C ALA A 66 16.88 -12.20 -22.20
N ALA A 67 17.64 -11.16 -21.82
CA ALA A 67 18.97 -10.87 -22.38
C ALA A 67 20.11 -11.70 -21.77
N ARG A 68 19.83 -12.57 -20.79
CA ARG A 68 20.84 -13.42 -20.10
C ARG A 68 20.83 -14.87 -20.58
N VAL A 69 20.00 -15.23 -21.56
CA VAL A 69 19.82 -16.61 -22.06
C VAL A 69 20.34 -16.79 -23.51
N PHE A 70 21.19 -15.90 -24.00
CA PHE A 70 21.94 -16.11 -25.25
C PHE A 70 23.43 -15.82 -25.07
#